data_AF-A0A537HPQ3-F1
#
_entry.id   AF-A0A537HPQ3-F1
#
_cell.length_a   1.000
_cell.length_b   1.000
_cell.length_c   1.000
_cell.angle_alpha   90.00
_cell.angle_beta   90.00
_cell.angle_gamma   90.00
#
_symmetry.space_group_name_H-M   'P 1'
#
loop_
_entity.id
_entity.type
_entity.pdbx_description
1 polymer ?
#
loop_
_entity_poly.entity_id
_entity_poly.type
_entity_poly.pdbx_seq_one_letter_code
_entity_poly.pdbx_strand_id
1 'polypeptide(L)'
;MKFVGDFGATLHASTVLVGEKLGLYKALAASGGMSPADLAGKTHTAERYVREWLSAQAAAGYVAYNAKTGRYSMTPEQAFTLADENSPAYLPGAFYLAASVFKDEPEITESFRTGKGVGWEKHSTDLFVGAEKFFRPAYAGNLVSSWLPALEGVVPKLEAGAMVGDVGCGYGASTIIMAKAFPKSRFVGYDFHKPSIEYARKSASASGLSERVSFEVAKAQDY
;
A
#
# COMPACT_ATOMS: atom_id res chain seq x y z
N MET A 1 -25.84 -17.88 -1.20
CA MET A 1 -26.22 -17.25 0.09
C MET A 1 -25.23 -16.13 0.38
N LYS A 2 -25.67 -14.87 0.50
CA LYS A 2 -24.77 -13.68 0.63
C LYS A 2 -23.78 -13.81 1.80
N PHE A 3 -24.28 -14.19 2.97
CA PHE A 3 -23.49 -14.40 4.18
C PHE A 3 -22.28 -15.33 4.00
N VAL A 4 -22.43 -16.44 3.28
CA VAL A 4 -21.32 -17.39 3.05
C VAL A 4 -20.23 -16.78 2.18
N GLY A 5 -20.63 -15.98 1.17
CA GLY A 5 -19.69 -15.24 0.33
C GLY A 5 -18.91 -14.20 1.13
N ASP A 6 -19.61 -13.40 1.93
CA ASP A 6 -18.99 -12.35 2.75
C ASP A 6 -18.04 -12.92 3.81
N PHE A 7 -18.45 -14.02 4.46
CA PHE A 7 -17.61 -14.74 5.43
C PHE A 7 -16.34 -15.31 4.78
N GLY A 8 -16.48 -15.93 3.61
CA GLY A 8 -15.35 -16.44 2.83
C GLY A 8 -14.39 -15.34 2.42
N ALA A 9 -14.90 -14.22 1.90
CA ALA A 9 -14.10 -13.06 1.51
C ALA A 9 -13.34 -12.46 2.70
N THR A 10 -14.01 -12.34 3.86
CA THR A 10 -13.43 -11.83 5.10
C THR A 10 -12.26 -12.69 5.58
N LEU A 11 -12.41 -14.01 5.60
CA LEU A 11 -11.32 -14.91 5.98
C LEU A 11 -10.18 -14.90 4.95
N HIS A 12 -10.52 -14.82 3.67
CA HIS A 12 -9.53 -14.80 2.59
C HIS A 12 -8.62 -13.57 2.65
N ALA A 13 -9.14 -12.40 3.06
CA ALA A 13 -8.36 -11.17 3.24
C ALA A 13 -7.08 -11.38 4.07
N SER A 14 -7.16 -12.16 5.15
CA SER A 14 -6.01 -12.48 5.99
C SER A 14 -4.91 -13.24 5.23
N THR A 15 -5.31 -14.14 4.31
CA THR A 15 -4.38 -14.93 3.50
C THR A 15 -3.69 -14.11 2.42
N VAL A 16 -4.36 -13.08 1.88
CA VAL A 16 -3.75 -12.10 0.96
C VAL A 16 -2.65 -11.32 1.69
N LEU A 17 -2.91 -10.88 2.92
CA LEU A 17 -1.90 -10.20 3.74
C LEU A 17 -0.69 -11.09 4.06
N VAL A 18 -0.90 -12.38 4.32
CA VAL A 18 0.20 -13.34 4.49
C VAL A 18 1.05 -13.41 3.22
N GLY A 19 0.40 -13.56 2.06
CA GLY A 19 1.09 -13.62 0.77
C GLY A 19 1.89 -12.36 0.47
N GLU A 20 1.32 -11.20 0.76
CA GLU A 20 1.96 -9.90 0.60
C GLU A 20 3.18 -9.75 1.54
N LYS A 21 3.01 -9.99 2.84
CA LYS A 21 4.08 -9.82 3.85
C LYS A 21 5.26 -10.76 3.63
N LEU A 22 5.00 -11.96 3.12
CA LEU A 22 6.03 -12.97 2.85
C LEU A 22 6.58 -12.90 1.41
N GLY A 23 6.08 -11.98 0.58
CA GLY A 23 6.51 -11.85 -0.81
C GLY A 23 6.13 -13.03 -1.72
N LEU A 24 5.12 -13.82 -1.35
CA LEU A 24 4.71 -15.02 -2.09
C LEU A 24 4.20 -14.68 -3.50
N TYR A 25 3.38 -13.63 -3.65
CA TYR A 25 2.88 -13.20 -4.96
C TYR A 25 4.03 -12.74 -5.86
N LYS A 26 4.94 -11.91 -5.34
CA LYS A 26 6.12 -11.43 -6.09
C LYS A 26 6.99 -12.57 -6.58
N ALA A 27 7.30 -13.52 -5.70
CA ALA A 27 8.09 -14.69 -6.05
C ALA A 27 7.39 -15.54 -7.11
N LEU A 28 6.08 -15.77 -6.97
CA LEU A 28 5.30 -16.57 -7.91
C LEU A 28 5.19 -15.90 -9.29
N ALA A 29 4.94 -14.58 -9.33
CA ALA A 29 4.84 -13.79 -10.57
C ALA A 29 6.16 -13.73 -11.36
N ALA A 30 7.31 -13.83 -10.69
CA ALA A 30 8.63 -13.88 -11.33
C ALA A 30 8.92 -15.23 -12.05
N SER A 31 7.91 -16.07 -12.26
CA SER A 31 8.02 -17.41 -12.84
C SER A 31 6.80 -17.76 -13.69
N GLY A 32 6.98 -18.63 -14.69
CA GLY A 32 5.87 -19.24 -15.43
C GLY A 32 5.11 -20.34 -14.67
N GLY A 33 5.58 -20.72 -13.47
CA GLY A 33 4.84 -21.58 -12.54
C GLY A 33 5.70 -22.38 -11.56
N MET A 34 5.25 -22.48 -10.31
CA MET A 34 5.98 -23.10 -9.20
C MET A 34 5.19 -24.21 -8.53
N SER A 35 5.90 -25.23 -8.05
CA SER A 35 5.35 -26.13 -7.02
C SER A 35 5.37 -25.43 -5.65
N PRO A 36 4.61 -25.93 -4.65
CA PRO A 36 4.71 -25.41 -3.29
C PRO A 36 6.14 -25.44 -2.72
N ALA A 37 6.91 -26.48 -3.04
CA ALA A 37 8.30 -26.60 -2.60
C ALA A 37 9.21 -25.55 -3.24
N ASP A 38 9.05 -25.31 -4.56
CA ASP A 38 9.83 -24.29 -5.27
C ASP A 38 9.57 -22.89 -4.69
N LEU A 39 8.29 -22.54 -4.48
CA LEU A 39 7.92 -21.24 -3.91
C LEU A 39 8.45 -21.11 -2.48
N ALA A 40 8.23 -22.13 -1.65
CA ALA A 40 8.68 -22.13 -0.27
C ALA A 40 10.20 -21.96 -0.14
N GLY A 41 10.97 -22.62 -1.01
CA GLY A 41 12.42 -22.45 -1.07
C GLY A 41 12.83 -21.04 -1.46
N LYS A 42 12.16 -20.42 -2.44
CA LYS A 42 12.44 -19.03 -2.85
C LYS A 42 12.09 -17.98 -1.80
N THR A 43 11.06 -18.21 -1.00
CA THR A 43 10.57 -17.24 -0.01
C THR A 43 11.02 -17.55 1.41
N HIS A 44 11.89 -18.56 1.59
CA HIS A 44 12.40 -19.00 2.90
C HIS A 44 11.27 -19.32 3.91
N THR A 45 10.24 -20.00 3.43
CA THR A 45 9.05 -20.38 4.20
C THR A 45 8.89 -21.89 4.27
N ALA A 46 8.05 -22.37 5.19
CA ALA A 46 7.77 -23.80 5.30
C ALA A 46 6.80 -24.27 4.21
N GLU A 47 7.22 -25.28 3.44
CA GLU A 47 6.47 -25.83 2.30
C GLU A 47 5.03 -26.19 2.63
N ARG A 48 4.79 -26.83 3.79
CA ARG A 48 3.44 -27.23 4.21
C ARG A 48 2.48 -26.03 4.26
N TYR A 49 2.91 -24.90 4.80
CA TYR A 49 2.07 -23.70 4.90
C TYR A 49 1.87 -23.03 3.54
N VAL A 50 2.92 -23.00 2.71
CA VAL A 50 2.83 -22.49 1.33
C VAL A 50 1.85 -23.30 0.49
N ARG A 51 1.81 -24.63 0.67
CA ARG A 51 0.86 -25.51 -0.01
C ARG A 51 -0.60 -25.19 0.32
N GLU A 52 -0.92 -25.02 1.60
CA GLU A 52 -2.27 -24.64 2.03
C GLU A 52 -2.64 -23.24 1.52
N TRP A 53 -1.68 -22.29 1.61
CA TRP A 53 -1.88 -20.95 1.08
C TRP A 53 -2.16 -20.96 -0.43
N LEU A 54 -1.34 -21.64 -1.23
CA LEU A 54 -1.53 -21.76 -2.68
C LEU A 54 -2.89 -22.39 -3.02
N SER A 55 -3.32 -23.40 -2.25
CA SER A 55 -4.63 -24.03 -2.43
C SER A 55 -5.77 -23.05 -2.18
N ALA A 56 -5.69 -22.27 -1.10
CA ALA A 56 -6.67 -21.22 -0.79
C ALA A 56 -6.69 -20.11 -1.86
N GLN A 57 -5.52 -19.66 -2.34
CA GLN A 57 -5.41 -18.65 -3.38
C GLN A 57 -5.96 -19.12 -4.72
N ALA A 58 -5.71 -20.39 -5.08
CA ALA A 58 -6.24 -20.97 -6.31
C ALA A 58 -7.76 -21.13 -6.25
N ALA A 59 -8.29 -21.58 -5.11
CA ALA A 59 -9.73 -21.69 -4.88
C ALA A 59 -10.44 -20.32 -4.92
N ALA A 60 -9.78 -19.27 -4.45
CA ALA A 60 -10.29 -17.89 -4.49
C ALA A 60 -10.08 -17.17 -5.83
N GLY A 61 -9.34 -17.77 -6.77
CA GLY A 61 -9.06 -17.19 -8.10
C GLY A 61 -7.96 -16.12 -8.13
N TYR A 62 -7.12 -16.05 -7.09
CA TYR A 62 -6.01 -15.09 -7.01
C TYR A 62 -4.72 -15.62 -7.66
N VAL A 63 -4.61 -16.94 -7.81
CA VAL A 63 -3.56 -17.62 -8.57
C VAL A 63 -4.17 -18.73 -9.43
N ALA A 64 -3.51 -19.10 -10.53
CA ALA A 64 -3.93 -20.21 -11.37
C ALA A 64 -3.25 -21.52 -10.93
N TYR A 65 -4.01 -22.62 -10.92
CA TYR A 65 -3.48 -23.97 -10.68
C TYR A 65 -3.61 -24.84 -11.94
N ASN A 66 -2.50 -25.45 -12.36
CA ASN A 66 -2.47 -26.40 -13.47
C ASN A 66 -2.49 -27.84 -12.93
N ALA A 67 -3.64 -28.52 -13.06
CA ALA A 67 -3.84 -29.88 -12.58
C ALA A 67 -2.96 -30.93 -13.28
N LYS A 68 -2.50 -30.69 -14.52
CA LYS A 68 -1.63 -31.63 -15.25
C LYS A 68 -0.21 -31.62 -14.72
N THR A 69 0.28 -30.45 -14.31
CA THR A 69 1.66 -30.27 -13.86
C THR A 69 1.79 -30.14 -12.34
N GLY A 70 0.67 -29.96 -11.62
CA GLY A 70 0.67 -29.70 -10.17
C GLY A 70 1.33 -28.36 -9.80
N ARG A 71 1.37 -27.39 -10.72
CA ARG A 71 2.06 -26.11 -10.55
C ARG A 71 1.07 -24.94 -10.46
N TYR A 72 1.47 -23.91 -9.72
CA TYR A 72 0.73 -22.68 -9.53
C TYR A 72 1.41 -21.55 -10.29
N SER A 73 0.66 -20.59 -10.80
CA SER A 73 1.17 -19.45 -11.57
C SER A 73 0.24 -18.24 -11.40
N MET A 74 0.67 -17.07 -11.86
CA MET A 74 -0.17 -15.88 -11.92
C MET A 74 -0.35 -15.47 -13.38
N THR A 75 -1.56 -15.06 -13.76
CA THR A 75 -1.76 -14.38 -15.04
C THR A 75 -1.09 -13.00 -15.00
N PRO A 76 -0.83 -12.36 -16.16
CA PRO A 76 -0.32 -10.99 -16.19
C PRO A 76 -1.19 -10.02 -15.38
N GLU A 77 -2.51 -10.15 -15.41
CA GLU A 77 -3.45 -9.28 -14.69
C GLU A 77 -3.41 -9.51 -13.17
N GLN A 78 -3.30 -10.77 -12.73
CA GLN A 78 -3.11 -11.11 -11.33
C GLN A 78 -1.77 -10.55 -10.82
N ALA A 79 -0.69 -10.74 -11.58
CA ALA A 79 0.63 -10.21 -11.23
C ALA A 79 0.63 -8.67 -11.18
N PHE A 80 -0.01 -8.03 -12.16
CA PHE A 80 -0.14 -6.57 -12.23
C PHE A 80 -0.87 -5.98 -11.01
N THR A 81 -1.80 -6.71 -10.42
CA THR A 81 -2.59 -6.21 -9.28
C THR A 81 -2.04 -6.62 -7.91
N LEU A 82 -1.32 -7.75 -7.81
CA LEU A 82 -0.92 -8.34 -6.53
C LEU A 82 0.61 -8.44 -6.33
N ALA A 83 1.41 -8.33 -7.39
CA ALA A 83 2.85 -8.54 -7.33
C ALA A 83 3.69 -7.34 -7.79
N ASP A 84 3.20 -6.52 -8.72
CA ASP A 84 3.92 -5.33 -9.20
C ASP A 84 3.62 -4.09 -8.35
N GLU A 85 4.55 -3.68 -7.50
CA GLU A 85 4.41 -2.48 -6.64
C GLU A 85 4.45 -1.15 -7.40
N ASN A 86 4.89 -1.17 -8.66
CA ASN A 86 4.91 0.01 -9.52
C ASN A 86 3.66 0.11 -10.39
N SER A 87 2.82 -0.93 -10.38
CA SER A 87 1.53 -0.90 -11.05
C SER A 87 0.62 0.18 -10.44
N PRO A 88 -0.07 0.99 -11.26
CA PRO A 88 -1.08 1.93 -10.79
C PRO A 88 -2.32 1.24 -10.18
N ALA A 89 -2.44 -0.08 -10.37
CA ALA A 89 -3.51 -0.90 -9.81
C ALA A 89 -2.98 -1.95 -8.83
N TYR A 90 -1.91 -1.62 -8.09
CA TYR A 90 -1.41 -2.50 -7.03
C TYR A 90 -2.32 -2.48 -5.79
N LEU A 91 -3.07 -3.56 -5.56
CA LEU A 91 -4.20 -3.60 -4.62
C LEU A 91 -3.94 -4.13 -3.19
N PRO A 92 -2.83 -4.81 -2.83
CA PRO A 92 -2.71 -5.40 -1.48
C PRO A 92 -2.87 -4.42 -0.33
N GLY A 93 -2.63 -3.11 -0.54
CA GLY A 93 -2.88 -2.05 0.45
C GLY A 93 -4.34 -2.01 0.94
N ALA A 94 -5.32 -2.37 0.11
CA ALA A 94 -6.72 -2.42 0.50
C ALA A 94 -6.98 -3.42 1.63
N PHE A 95 -6.26 -4.55 1.64
CA PHE A 95 -6.41 -5.56 2.69
C PHE A 95 -5.77 -5.15 4.01
N TYR A 96 -4.77 -4.26 4.00
CA TYR A 96 -4.23 -3.67 5.23
C TYR A 96 -5.28 -2.75 5.88
N LEU A 97 -5.97 -1.93 5.08
CA LEU A 97 -7.09 -1.11 5.54
C LEU A 97 -8.23 -1.98 6.10
N ALA A 98 -8.59 -3.06 5.39
CA ALA A 98 -9.62 -3.98 5.88
C ALA A 98 -9.22 -4.61 7.23
N ALA A 99 -7.96 -5.04 7.38
CA ALA A 99 -7.47 -5.60 8.64
C ALA A 99 -7.41 -4.58 9.78
N SER A 100 -7.13 -3.30 9.50
CA SER A 100 -7.13 -2.27 10.54
C SER A 100 -8.53 -2.07 11.12
N VAL A 101 -9.58 -2.09 10.29
CA VAL A 101 -10.96 -1.96 10.76
C VAL A 101 -11.33 -3.04 11.78
N PHE A 102 -10.91 -4.29 11.58
CA PHE A 102 -11.15 -5.35 12.58
C PHE A 102 -10.40 -5.13 13.90
N LYS A 103 -9.22 -4.52 13.85
CA LYS A 103 -8.43 -4.20 15.04
C LYS A 103 -8.99 -3.00 15.78
N ASP A 104 -9.57 -2.05 15.06
CA ASP A 104 -10.13 -0.81 15.59
C ASP A 104 -11.58 -1.00 16.09
N GLU A 105 -12.25 -2.08 15.70
CA GLU A 105 -13.65 -2.37 16.04
C GLU A 105 -13.98 -2.21 17.54
N PRO A 106 -13.15 -2.68 18.51
CA PRO A 106 -13.47 -2.49 19.92
C PRO A 106 -13.55 -1.03 20.35
N GLU A 107 -12.65 -0.17 19.85
CA GLU A 107 -12.65 1.27 20.16
C GLU A 107 -13.81 1.99 19.48
N ILE A 108 -14.13 1.58 18.24
CA ILE A 108 -15.28 2.10 17.49
C ILE A 108 -16.56 1.74 18.24
N THR A 109 -16.74 0.48 18.64
CA THR A 109 -17.91 0.02 19.39
C THR A 109 -18.09 0.77 20.71
N GLU A 110 -17.02 1.11 21.41
CA GLU A 110 -17.12 1.95 22.61
C GLU A 110 -17.45 3.42 22.29
N SER A 111 -16.95 3.93 21.18
CA SER A 111 -17.28 5.28 20.71
C SER A 111 -18.76 5.39 20.32
N PHE A 112 -19.38 4.32 19.82
CA PHE A 112 -20.83 4.27 19.59
C PHE A 112 -21.64 4.41 20.88
N ARG A 113 -21.13 3.91 22.02
CA ARG A 113 -21.81 4.05 23.32
C ARG A 113 -21.61 5.43 23.94
N THR A 114 -20.42 5.99 23.80
CA THR A 114 -19.98 7.17 24.56
C THR A 114 -20.05 8.48 23.77
N GLY A 115 -20.09 8.42 22.44
CA GLY A 115 -20.04 9.58 21.55
C GLY A 115 -18.69 10.30 21.48
N LYS A 116 -17.62 9.76 22.10
CA LYS A 116 -16.32 10.43 22.21
C LYS A 116 -15.49 10.42 20.91
N GLY A 117 -15.81 9.54 19.98
CA GLY A 117 -15.06 9.32 18.74
C GLY A 117 -13.69 8.65 18.94
N VAL A 118 -13.06 8.28 17.82
CA VAL A 118 -11.72 7.69 17.76
C VAL A 118 -10.80 8.67 17.04
N GLY A 119 -9.70 9.05 17.68
CA GLY A 119 -8.68 9.91 17.09
C GLY A 119 -7.86 9.14 16.06
N TRP A 120 -7.36 9.83 15.02
CA TRP A 120 -6.60 9.20 13.94
C TRP A 120 -5.39 8.41 14.47
N GLU A 121 -4.70 8.96 15.46
CA GLU A 121 -3.52 8.39 16.11
C GLU A 121 -3.80 7.10 16.90
N LYS A 122 -5.08 6.78 17.17
CA LYS A 122 -5.48 5.58 17.91
C LYS A 122 -5.70 4.37 17.01
N HIS A 123 -5.82 4.58 15.70
CA HIS A 123 -5.98 3.48 14.77
C HIS A 123 -4.76 2.55 14.74
N SER A 124 -5.00 1.29 14.40
CA SER A 124 -3.94 0.32 14.19
C SER A 124 -2.91 0.83 13.18
N THR A 125 -1.63 0.50 13.40
CA THR A 125 -0.56 0.81 12.44
C THR A 125 -0.82 0.26 11.03
N ASP A 126 -1.61 -0.80 10.91
CA ASP A 126 -2.05 -1.35 9.62
C ASP A 126 -2.84 -0.31 8.80
N LEU A 127 -3.55 0.63 9.44
CA LEU A 127 -4.27 1.70 8.75
C LEU A 127 -3.29 2.61 8.01
N PHE A 128 -2.25 3.07 8.69
CA PHE A 128 -1.29 4.02 8.12
C PHE A 128 -0.47 3.38 6.99
N VAL A 129 -0.02 2.13 7.19
CA VAL A 129 0.66 1.34 6.16
C VAL A 129 -0.28 1.07 4.99
N GLY A 130 -1.52 0.67 5.26
CA GLY A 130 -2.52 0.40 4.24
C GLY A 130 -2.89 1.61 3.42
N ALA A 131 -3.05 2.78 4.06
CA ALA A 131 -3.38 4.02 3.38
C ALA A 131 -2.27 4.42 2.38
N GLU A 132 -1.01 4.43 2.80
CA GLU A 132 0.12 4.69 1.90
C GLU A 132 0.12 3.70 0.73
N LYS A 133 0.03 2.41 1.03
CA LYS A 133 0.17 1.35 0.03
C LYS A 133 -1.01 1.28 -0.95
N PHE A 134 -2.19 1.71 -0.52
CA PHE A 134 -3.41 1.77 -1.33
C PHE A 134 -3.46 3.03 -2.21
N PHE A 135 -3.06 4.18 -1.70
CA PHE A 135 -3.13 5.44 -2.45
C PHE A 135 -1.88 5.72 -3.32
N ARG A 136 -0.69 5.24 -2.92
CA ARG A 136 0.56 5.47 -3.69
C ARG A 136 0.44 5.03 -5.16
N PRO A 137 -0.15 3.87 -5.52
CA PRO A 137 -0.32 3.48 -6.92
C PRO A 137 -1.05 4.53 -7.76
N ALA A 138 -2.14 5.10 -7.22
CA ALA A 138 -2.90 6.14 -7.89
C ALA A 138 -2.05 7.42 -8.05
N TYR A 139 -1.28 7.80 -7.04
CA TYR A 139 -0.36 8.93 -7.12
C TYR A 139 0.72 8.70 -8.18
N ALA A 140 1.35 7.54 -8.18
CA ALA A 140 2.40 7.20 -9.14
C ALA A 140 1.89 7.21 -10.58
N GLY A 141 0.67 6.71 -10.81
CA GLY A 141 0.06 6.65 -12.14
C GLY A 141 -0.48 7.99 -12.66
N ASN A 142 -0.91 8.90 -11.77
CA ASN A 142 -1.72 10.05 -12.18
C ASN A 142 -1.25 11.42 -11.68
N LEU A 143 -0.50 11.50 -10.57
CA LEU A 143 -0.20 12.80 -9.93
C LEU A 143 0.55 13.75 -10.87
N VAL A 144 1.65 13.26 -11.46
CA VAL A 144 2.51 14.05 -12.35
C VAL A 144 1.95 14.12 -13.77
N SER A 145 1.36 13.02 -14.24
CA SER A 145 0.91 12.86 -15.63
C SER A 145 -0.46 13.47 -15.93
N SER A 146 -1.33 13.64 -14.92
CA SER A 146 -2.73 14.02 -15.11
C SER A 146 -3.23 15.07 -14.12
N TRP A 147 -3.02 14.87 -12.81
CA TRP A 147 -3.61 15.74 -11.79
C TRP A 147 -2.94 17.11 -11.71
N LEU A 148 -1.60 17.17 -11.69
CA LEU A 148 -0.88 18.45 -11.72
C LEU A 148 -1.10 19.23 -13.03
N PRO A 149 -1.06 18.60 -14.22
CA PRO A 149 -1.41 19.27 -15.49
C PRO A 149 -2.84 19.85 -15.54
N ALA A 150 -3.79 19.30 -14.77
CA ALA A 150 -5.14 19.82 -14.71
C ALA A 150 -5.23 21.19 -13.98
N LEU A 151 -4.17 21.60 -13.27
CA LEU A 151 -4.09 22.88 -12.60
C LEU A 151 -3.31 23.88 -13.48
N GLU A 152 -3.99 24.93 -13.95
CA GLU A 152 -3.41 25.93 -14.84
C GLU A 152 -2.14 26.56 -14.25
N GLY A 153 -1.05 26.55 -15.02
CA GLY A 153 0.23 27.15 -14.65
C GLY A 153 1.05 26.42 -13.58
N VAL A 154 0.54 25.34 -12.97
CA VAL A 154 1.24 24.63 -11.88
C VAL A 154 2.47 23.89 -12.38
N VAL A 155 2.37 23.13 -13.48
CA VAL A 155 3.52 22.36 -14.01
C VAL A 155 4.69 23.28 -14.40
N PRO A 156 4.50 24.36 -15.19
CA PRO A 156 5.58 25.31 -15.48
C PRO A 156 6.20 25.94 -14.22
N LYS A 157 5.37 26.23 -13.20
CA LYS A 157 5.86 26.77 -11.92
C LYS A 157 6.76 25.77 -11.18
N LEU A 158 6.37 24.50 -11.14
CA LEU A 158 7.15 23.43 -10.51
C LEU A 158 8.46 23.14 -11.28
N GLU A 159 8.44 23.22 -12.60
CA GLU A 159 9.62 23.06 -13.47
C GLU A 159 10.61 24.22 -13.37
N ALA A 160 10.11 25.46 -13.18
CA ALA A 160 10.93 26.63 -12.93
C ALA A 160 11.60 26.58 -11.54
N GLY A 161 10.92 25.99 -10.57
CA GLY A 161 11.36 25.86 -9.19
C GLY A 161 10.41 26.60 -8.24
N ALA A 162 9.75 25.84 -7.37
CA ALA A 162 8.78 26.34 -6.40
C ALA A 162 9.07 25.81 -5.00
N MET A 163 8.51 26.49 -4.00
CA MET A 163 8.32 25.97 -2.65
C MET A 163 6.92 25.37 -2.57
N VAL A 164 6.80 24.11 -2.17
CA VAL A 164 5.53 23.37 -2.13
C VAL A 164 5.28 22.84 -0.72
N GLY A 165 4.09 23.11 -0.17
CA GLY A 165 3.58 22.48 1.05
C GLY A 165 2.63 21.34 0.70
N ASP A 166 2.87 20.14 1.24
CA ASP A 166 1.97 18.98 1.14
C ASP A 166 1.34 18.72 2.51
N VAL A 167 0.02 18.82 2.62
CA VAL A 167 -0.68 18.95 3.91
C VAL A 167 -1.53 17.73 4.15
N GLY A 168 -1.32 17.08 5.30
CA GLY A 168 -1.78 15.72 5.50
C GLY A 168 -0.94 14.74 4.68
N CYS A 169 0.38 14.96 4.62
CA CYS A 169 1.27 14.21 3.73
C CYS A 169 1.40 12.73 4.12
N GLY A 170 0.97 12.33 5.32
CA GLY A 170 1.09 10.97 5.82
C GLY A 170 2.52 10.45 5.73
N TYR A 171 2.69 9.31 5.05
CA TYR A 171 4.00 8.69 4.83
C TYR A 171 4.83 9.35 3.71
N GLY A 172 4.33 10.45 3.11
CA GLY A 172 5.07 11.31 2.19
C GLY A 172 5.15 10.82 0.74
N ALA A 173 4.34 9.83 0.35
CA ALA A 173 4.40 9.24 -0.99
C ALA A 173 4.19 10.26 -2.12
N SER A 174 3.13 11.09 -2.03
CA SER A 174 2.86 12.19 -2.96
C SER A 174 4.01 13.19 -3.03
N THR A 175 4.48 13.64 -1.86
CA THR A 175 5.60 14.59 -1.73
C THR A 175 6.86 14.06 -2.42
N ILE A 176 7.21 12.79 -2.19
CA ILE A 176 8.39 12.14 -2.78
C ILE A 176 8.24 11.99 -4.29
N ILE A 177 7.06 11.62 -4.78
CA ILE A 177 6.77 11.50 -6.22
C ILE A 177 6.94 12.86 -6.91
N MET A 178 6.33 13.92 -6.38
CA MET A 178 6.48 15.27 -6.93
C MET A 178 7.93 15.73 -6.87
N ALA A 179 8.64 15.50 -5.75
CA ALA A 179 10.03 15.85 -5.64
C ALA A 179 10.87 15.18 -6.73
N LYS A 180 10.71 13.88 -6.96
CA LYS A 180 11.43 13.18 -8.05
C LYS A 180 11.17 13.81 -9.43
N ALA A 181 9.93 14.19 -9.71
CA ALA A 181 9.56 14.78 -11.00
C ALA A 181 10.04 16.23 -11.20
N PHE A 182 10.12 17.02 -10.13
CA PHE A 182 10.44 18.46 -10.20
C PHE A 182 11.73 18.78 -9.42
N PRO A 183 12.92 18.54 -10.00
CA PRO A 183 14.20 18.64 -9.30
C PRO A 183 14.58 20.05 -8.84
N LYS A 184 14.05 21.09 -9.50
CA LYS A 184 14.28 22.50 -9.13
C LYS A 184 13.38 22.99 -7.99
N SER A 185 12.35 22.22 -7.64
CA SER A 185 11.41 22.54 -6.57
C SER A 185 11.83 21.93 -5.23
N ARG A 186 11.40 22.58 -4.15
CA ARG A 186 11.58 22.15 -2.75
C ARG A 186 10.22 21.88 -2.13
N PHE A 187 10.16 20.86 -1.29
CA PHE A 187 8.91 20.34 -0.76
C PHE A 187 9.00 20.23 0.77
N VAL A 188 7.93 20.62 1.45
CA VAL A 188 7.73 20.38 2.88
C VAL A 188 6.41 19.66 3.08
N GLY A 189 6.46 18.45 3.65
CA GLY A 189 5.26 17.73 4.03
C GLY A 189 4.88 17.98 5.49
N TYR A 190 3.62 18.26 5.75
CA TYR A 190 3.06 18.51 7.07
C TYR A 190 2.02 17.45 7.42
N ASP A 191 2.15 16.85 8.61
CA ASP A 191 1.15 15.93 9.16
C ASP A 191 1.24 15.95 10.68
N PHE A 192 0.11 15.86 11.38
CA PHE A 192 0.10 15.90 12.85
C PHE A 192 0.52 14.56 13.46
N HIS A 193 0.46 13.47 12.69
CA HIS A 193 0.80 12.14 13.15
C HIS A 193 2.33 11.92 13.11
N LYS A 194 2.99 12.15 14.24
CA LYS A 194 4.45 12.05 14.38
C LYS A 194 5.06 10.75 13.80
N PRO A 195 4.52 9.54 14.05
CA PRO A 195 5.05 8.32 13.44
C PRO A 195 5.01 8.33 11.90
N SER A 196 3.99 8.93 11.28
CA SER A 196 3.93 9.10 9.83
C SER A 196 5.07 9.98 9.31
N ILE A 197 5.33 11.10 9.98
CA ILE A 197 6.42 12.01 9.63
C ILE A 197 7.79 11.34 9.79
N GLU A 198 7.99 10.54 10.84
CA GLU A 198 9.23 9.76 11.01
C GLU A 198 9.43 8.75 9.87
N TYR A 199 8.36 8.11 9.40
CA TYR A 199 8.40 7.23 8.23
C TYR A 199 8.71 8.02 6.94
N ALA A 200 8.04 9.15 6.73
CA ALA A 200 8.24 10.01 5.56
C ALA A 200 9.70 10.51 5.45
N ARG A 201 10.30 10.92 6.58
CA ARG A 201 11.72 11.31 6.66
C ARG A 201 12.66 10.17 6.24
N LYS A 202 12.42 8.96 6.74
CA LYS A 202 13.20 7.76 6.35
C LYS A 202 13.06 7.48 4.85
N SER A 203 11.84 7.60 4.31
CA SER A 203 11.54 7.36 2.89
C SER A 203 12.20 8.38 1.96
N ALA A 204 12.21 9.67 2.33
CA ALA A 204 12.92 10.69 1.57
C ALA A 204 14.45 10.51 1.63
N SER A 205 14.99 10.15 2.79
CA SER A 205 16.41 9.82 2.94
C SER A 205 16.82 8.63 2.08
N ALA A 206 16.07 7.52 2.14
CA ALA A 206 16.28 6.35 1.30
C ALA A 206 16.14 6.65 -0.21
N SER A 207 15.38 7.68 -0.57
CA SER A 207 15.24 8.16 -1.96
C SER A 207 16.30 9.19 -2.37
N GLY A 208 17.23 9.58 -1.49
CA GLY A 208 18.26 10.58 -1.76
C GLY A 208 17.73 12.00 -1.92
N LEU A 209 16.59 12.33 -1.28
CA LEU A 209 15.88 13.61 -1.48
C LEU A 209 16.02 14.59 -0.31
N SER A 210 16.79 14.26 0.73
CA SER A 210 16.85 15.02 1.99
C SER A 210 17.31 16.47 1.84
N GLU A 211 18.01 16.84 0.77
CA GLU A 211 18.45 18.23 0.56
C GLU A 211 17.33 19.20 0.14
N ARG A 212 16.20 18.66 -0.34
CA ARG A 212 15.09 19.46 -0.91
C ARG A 212 13.70 18.99 -0.51
N VAL A 213 13.61 17.93 0.29
CA VAL A 213 12.37 17.44 0.88
C VAL A 213 12.54 17.37 2.40
N SER A 214 11.72 18.11 3.12
CA SER A 214 11.60 18.00 4.58
C SER A 214 10.17 17.60 4.97
N PHE A 215 10.03 17.11 6.21
CA PHE A 215 8.74 16.74 6.77
C PHE A 215 8.65 17.24 8.21
N GLU A 216 7.51 17.80 8.57
CA GLU A 216 7.28 18.47 9.84
C GLU A 216 6.00 17.98 10.51
N VAL A 217 6.05 17.88 11.84
CA VAL A 217 4.87 17.55 12.62
C VAL A 217 4.09 18.84 12.86
N ALA A 218 2.98 19.01 12.16
CA ALA A 218 2.13 20.19 12.28
C ALA A 218 0.66 19.81 12.04
N LYS A 219 -0.26 20.51 12.71
CA LYS A 219 -1.68 20.39 12.39
C LYS A 219 -1.97 21.19 11.13
N ALA A 220 -3.04 20.82 10.43
CA ALA A 220 -3.44 21.52 9.22
C ALA A 220 -3.83 23.01 9.43
N GLN A 221 -3.96 23.46 10.67
CA GLN A 221 -4.31 24.84 11.02
C GLN A 221 -3.09 25.70 11.34
N ASP A 222 -1.90 25.10 11.46
CA ASP A 222 -0.73 25.70 12.09
C ASP A 222 0.50 25.80 11.15
N TYR A 223 0.34 25.58 9.83
CA TYR A 223 1.46 25.56 8.86
C TYR A 223 1.33 26.65 7.77
#